data_AF-A0A7C8NPV5-F1
#
_entry.id   AF-A0A7C8NPV5-F1
#
_cell.length_a   1.000
_cell.length_b   1.000
_cell.length_c   1.000
_cell.angle_alpha   90.00
_cell.angle_beta   90.00
_cell.angle_gamma   90.00
#
_symmetry.space_group_name_H-M   'P 1'
#
loop_
_entity.id
_entity.type
_entity.pdbx_description
1 polymer ?
#
loop_
_entity_poly.entity_id
_entity_poly.type
_entity_poly.pdbx_seq_one_letter_code
_entity_poly.pdbx_strand_id
1 'polypeptide(L)'
;MTSDEMRAQIDDMVSSIYLQENNSADGVPAPIPTTNSAFLTERSQSLWTQLCTPPPLQPPNWKLSRIRRLFLVSLGVPVDLDEILPADTKQKKLVLPSSSHTRKSSDTSRGDNDRSNRSSSRRRKEKEAQSKLVDMPSARILCSTSDVRLRAFTTSELEEHVKKLEEVTREASETLTYWLGKRETALGDKEAFERVIENLVEFAKKKR
;
A
#
# COMPACT_ATOMS: atom_id res chain seq x y z
N MET A 1 -62.58 -13.00 -2.08
CA MET A 1 -61.48 -13.12 -3.05
C MET A 1 -61.11 -14.58 -3.16
N THR A 2 -61.48 -15.20 -4.27
CA THR A 2 -61.15 -16.60 -4.57
C THR A 2 -59.69 -16.67 -5.05
N SER A 3 -59.03 -17.82 -4.91
CA SER A 3 -57.63 -17.99 -5.35
C SER A 3 -57.40 -17.66 -6.82
N ASP A 4 -58.41 -17.84 -7.67
CA ASP A 4 -58.35 -17.51 -9.09
C ASP A 4 -58.30 -16.01 -9.36
N GLU A 5 -58.95 -15.22 -8.51
CA GLU A 5 -58.97 -13.75 -8.58
C GLU A 5 -57.57 -13.19 -8.25
N MET A 6 -56.89 -13.78 -7.27
CA MET A 6 -55.50 -13.43 -6.92
C MET A 6 -54.52 -13.82 -8.02
N ARG A 7 -54.71 -14.99 -8.68
CA ARG A 7 -53.85 -15.42 -9.79
C ARG A 7 -54.00 -14.50 -10.99
N ALA A 8 -55.22 -14.10 -11.33
CA ALA A 8 -55.47 -13.14 -12.40
C ALA A 8 -54.81 -11.78 -12.13
N GLN A 9 -54.83 -11.32 -10.87
CA GLN A 9 -54.21 -10.07 -10.47
C GLN A 9 -52.67 -10.13 -10.49
N ILE A 10 -52.09 -11.28 -10.15
CA ILE A 10 -50.64 -11.52 -10.28
C ILE A 10 -50.24 -11.54 -11.76
N ASP A 11 -51.01 -12.21 -12.62
CA ASP A 11 -50.74 -12.28 -14.06
C ASP A 11 -50.75 -10.88 -14.70
N ASP A 12 -51.73 -10.05 -14.35
CA ASP A 12 -51.82 -8.66 -14.82
C ASP A 12 -50.60 -7.82 -14.38
N MET A 13 -50.20 -7.95 -13.10
CA MET A 13 -48.98 -7.30 -12.60
C MET A 13 -47.71 -7.78 -13.32
N VAL A 14 -47.59 -9.09 -13.57
CA VAL A 14 -46.44 -9.68 -14.23
C VAL A 14 -46.36 -9.26 -15.69
N SER A 15 -47.50 -9.22 -16.40
CA SER A 15 -47.60 -8.72 -17.78
C SER A 15 -47.33 -7.22 -17.90
N SER A 16 -47.56 -6.44 -16.85
CA SER A 16 -47.18 -5.02 -16.83
C SER A 16 -45.68 -4.81 -16.64
N ILE A 17 -45.01 -5.68 -15.87
CA ILE A 17 -43.57 -5.59 -15.57
C ILE A 17 -42.74 -6.12 -16.74
N TYR A 18 -43.18 -7.21 -17.34
CA TYR A 18 -42.58 -7.74 -18.55
C TYR A 18 -43.34 -7.18 -19.75
N LEU A 19 -42.78 -6.14 -20.39
CA LEU A 19 -43.21 -5.73 -21.72
C LEU A 19 -43.23 -7.00 -22.58
N GLN A 20 -44.44 -7.46 -22.91
CA GLN A 20 -44.64 -8.55 -23.83
C GLN A 20 -44.20 -8.00 -25.18
N GLU A 21 -42.91 -8.14 -25.47
CA GLU A 21 -42.34 -7.92 -26.78
C GLU A 21 -43.21 -8.73 -27.72
N ASN A 22 -44.01 -8.03 -28.52
CA ASN A 22 -44.93 -8.60 -29.50
C ASN A 22 -44.07 -9.33 -30.54
N ASN A 23 -43.60 -10.52 -30.18
CA ASN A 23 -42.82 -11.37 -31.05
C ASN A 23 -43.80 -12.19 -31.87
N SER A 24 -44.44 -11.52 -32.83
CA SER A 24 -45.07 -12.19 -33.95
C SER A 24 -43.96 -12.75 -34.85
N ALA A 25 -43.41 -13.91 -34.50
CA ALA A 25 -42.68 -14.77 -35.42
C ALA A 25 -42.52 -16.16 -34.80
N ASP A 26 -43.18 -17.15 -35.42
CA ASP A 26 -42.72 -18.53 -35.45
C ASP A 26 -41.21 -18.54 -35.76
N GLY A 27 -40.40 -19.05 -34.83
CA GLY A 27 -38.96 -19.14 -35.03
C GLY A 27 -38.20 -19.21 -33.72
N VAL A 28 -37.70 -20.41 -33.42
CA VAL A 28 -36.64 -20.72 -32.45
C VAL A 28 -35.76 -19.51 -32.14
N PRO A 29 -35.56 -19.12 -30.85
CA PRO A 29 -34.67 -18.01 -30.53
C PRO A 29 -33.29 -18.29 -31.12
N ALA A 30 -32.74 -17.31 -31.86
CA ALA A 30 -31.44 -17.45 -32.49
C ALA A 30 -30.40 -17.89 -31.44
N PRO A 31 -29.54 -18.88 -31.75
CA PRO A 31 -28.53 -19.32 -30.81
C PRO A 31 -27.64 -18.14 -30.45
N ILE A 32 -27.63 -17.81 -29.16
CA ILE A 32 -26.71 -16.86 -28.53
C ILE A 32 -25.31 -17.11 -29.10
N PRO A 33 -24.67 -16.11 -29.74
CA PRO A 33 -23.32 -16.29 -30.23
C PRO A 33 -22.42 -16.57 -29.03
N THR A 34 -21.86 -17.77 -28.98
CA THR A 34 -20.91 -18.22 -27.96
C THR A 34 -19.57 -17.52 -28.14
N THR A 35 -19.55 -16.19 -28.08
CA THR A 35 -18.32 -15.48 -27.80
C THR A 35 -18.04 -15.70 -26.32
N ASN A 36 -16.94 -16.38 -25.99
CA ASN A 36 -16.44 -16.61 -24.62
C ASN A 36 -16.02 -15.29 -23.94
N SER A 37 -16.91 -14.31 -23.95
CA SER A 37 -16.79 -13.01 -23.32
C SER A 37 -17.85 -12.95 -22.25
N ALA A 38 -17.46 -12.72 -21.01
CA ALA A 38 -18.37 -12.57 -19.87
C ALA A 38 -19.28 -11.32 -19.99
N PHE A 39 -19.23 -10.61 -21.12
CA PHE A 39 -19.92 -9.35 -21.37
C PHE A 39 -20.95 -9.49 -22.48
N LEU A 40 -22.16 -8.99 -22.21
CA LEU A 40 -23.32 -9.04 -23.11
C LEU A 40 -23.18 -8.15 -24.35
N THR A 41 -22.27 -7.17 -24.33
CA THR A 41 -22.06 -6.22 -25.44
C THR A 41 -20.62 -5.70 -25.48
N GLU A 42 -20.04 -5.51 -26.67
CA GLU A 42 -18.69 -4.93 -26.87
C GLU A 42 -18.52 -3.57 -26.16
N ARG A 43 -19.56 -2.74 -26.17
CA ARG A 43 -19.60 -1.46 -25.43
C ARG A 43 -19.37 -1.65 -23.92
N SER A 44 -19.95 -2.69 -23.32
CA SER A 44 -19.80 -2.96 -21.89
C SER A 44 -18.39 -3.46 -21.54
N GLN A 45 -17.75 -4.21 -22.44
CA GLN A 45 -16.36 -4.62 -22.31
C GLN A 45 -15.40 -3.41 -22.41
N SER A 46 -15.66 -2.49 -23.34
CA SER A 46 -14.88 -1.25 -23.47
C SER A 46 -15.00 -0.37 -22.22
N LEU A 47 -16.21 -0.20 -21.69
CA LEU A 47 -16.45 0.54 -20.44
C LEU A 47 -15.79 -0.13 -19.23
N TRP A 48 -15.87 -1.46 -19.11
CA TRP A 48 -15.19 -2.21 -18.08
C TRP A 48 -13.67 -2.00 -18.14
N THR A 49 -13.10 -2.07 -19.35
CA THR A 49 -11.67 -1.83 -19.56
C THR A 49 -11.28 -0.42 -19.11
N GLN A 50 -12.10 0.58 -19.40
CA GLN A 50 -11.88 1.98 -18.98
C GLN A 50 -12.03 2.18 -17.46
N LEU A 51 -12.91 1.44 -16.79
CA LEU A 51 -13.05 1.49 -15.33
C LEU A 51 -11.90 0.77 -14.62
N CYS A 52 -11.37 -0.30 -15.23
CA CYS A 52 -10.24 -1.04 -14.71
C CYS A 52 -8.88 -0.42 -15.05
N THR A 53 -8.81 0.53 -15.99
CA THR A 53 -7.55 1.22 -16.26
C THR A 53 -7.15 2.06 -15.04
N PRO A 54 -5.98 1.80 -14.42
CA PRO A 54 -5.52 2.62 -13.32
C PRO A 54 -5.32 4.05 -13.81
N PRO A 55 -5.84 5.06 -13.09
CA PRO A 55 -5.70 6.45 -13.50
C PRO A 55 -4.21 6.80 -13.60
N PRO A 56 -3.79 7.64 -14.57
CA PRO A 56 -2.40 7.99 -14.74
C PRO A 56 -1.92 8.80 -13.53
N LEU A 57 -1.28 8.10 -12.59
CA LEU A 57 -0.65 8.71 -11.43
C LEU A 57 0.61 9.45 -11.94
N GLN A 58 0.53 10.76 -12.06
CA GLN A 58 1.73 11.56 -12.25
C GLN A 58 2.69 11.31 -11.08
N PRO A 59 4.02 11.21 -11.33
CA PRO A 59 4.97 10.99 -10.25
C PRO A 59 4.80 12.11 -9.21
N PRO A 60 4.57 11.76 -7.93
CA PRO A 60 4.28 12.75 -6.92
C PRO A 60 5.47 13.69 -6.76
N ASN A 61 5.20 15.00 -6.82
CA ASN A 61 6.23 16.01 -6.61
C ASN A 61 6.60 16.07 -5.11
N TRP A 62 7.55 15.23 -4.72
CA TRP A 62 8.04 15.08 -3.34
C TRP A 62 8.58 16.38 -2.75
N LYS A 63 8.97 17.36 -3.58
CA LYS A 63 9.38 18.69 -3.12
C LYS A 63 8.26 19.43 -2.39
N LEU A 64 7.03 19.26 -2.83
CA LEU A 64 5.84 19.87 -2.24
C LEU A 64 5.24 19.06 -1.06
N SER A 65 5.75 17.85 -0.80
CA SER A 65 5.18 16.95 0.21
C SER A 65 5.28 17.50 1.64
N ARG A 66 4.13 17.60 2.32
CA ARG A 66 4.04 18.00 3.74
C ARG A 66 4.77 17.01 4.66
N ILE A 67 4.69 15.71 4.36
CA ILE A 67 5.33 14.65 5.16
C ILE A 67 6.85 14.79 5.10
N ARG A 68 7.41 14.97 3.88
CA ARG A 68 8.85 15.20 3.71
C ARG A 68 9.31 16.42 4.50
N ARG A 69 8.54 17.50 4.49
CA ARG A 69 8.85 18.73 5.23
C ARG A 69 8.92 18.48 6.73
N LEU A 70 7.88 17.87 7.30
CA LEU A 70 7.85 17.55 8.72
C LEU A 70 9.04 16.68 9.11
N PHE A 71 9.40 15.71 8.27
CA PHE A 71 10.57 14.86 8.51
C PHE A 71 11.90 15.63 8.46
N LEU A 72 12.12 16.45 7.44
CA LEU A 72 13.36 17.25 7.31
C LEU A 72 13.51 18.28 8.43
N VAL A 73 12.39 18.90 8.84
CA VAL A 73 12.35 19.80 9.99
C VAL A 73 12.69 19.04 11.28
N SER A 74 12.16 17.83 11.48
CA SER A 74 12.51 16.98 12.63
C SER A 74 13.98 16.55 12.63
N LEU A 75 14.62 16.46 11.47
CA LEU A 75 16.06 16.20 11.33
C LEU A 75 16.94 17.45 11.48
N GLY A 76 16.34 18.64 11.65
CA GLY A 76 17.06 19.91 11.72
C GLY A 76 17.66 20.35 10.37
N VAL A 77 17.19 19.78 9.26
CA VAL A 77 17.62 20.17 7.90
C VAL A 77 16.83 21.40 7.47
N PRO A 78 17.49 22.53 7.11
CA PRO A 78 16.79 23.71 6.63
C PRO A 78 16.03 23.38 5.33
N VAL A 79 14.77 23.78 5.28
CA VAL A 79 13.89 23.54 4.13
C VAL A 79 13.65 24.86 3.40
N ASP A 80 13.87 24.86 2.09
CA ASP A 80 13.65 26.02 1.23
C ASP A 80 12.15 26.39 1.19
N LEU A 81 11.81 27.55 1.76
CA LEU A 81 10.44 28.06 1.82
C LEU A 81 9.94 28.56 0.45
N ASP A 82 10.84 28.80 -0.50
CA ASP A 82 10.49 29.26 -1.85
C ASP A 82 9.92 28.11 -2.72
N GLU A 83 10.21 26.86 -2.38
CA GLU A 83 9.67 25.68 -3.07
C GLU A 83 8.21 25.38 -2.67
N ILE A 84 7.69 25.98 -1.59
CA ILE A 84 6.39 25.64 -0.96
C ILE A 84 5.33 26.74 -1.07
N LEU A 85 5.65 27.92 -1.59
CA LEU A 85 4.61 28.88 -1.97
C LEU A 85 3.94 28.39 -3.27
N PRO A 86 2.60 28.53 -3.41
CA PRO A 86 1.94 28.30 -4.69
C PRO A 86 2.67 29.07 -5.78
N ALA A 87 3.04 28.39 -6.87
CA ALA A 87 3.77 29.01 -7.97
C ALA A 87 3.03 30.22 -8.60
N ASP A 88 1.78 30.43 -8.26
CA ASP A 88 0.91 31.53 -8.71
C ASP A 88 1.28 32.91 -8.13
N THR A 89 2.13 32.98 -7.09
CA THR A 89 2.69 34.27 -6.61
C THR A 89 4.12 34.52 -7.09
N LYS A 90 4.52 33.89 -8.21
CA LYS A 90 5.66 34.39 -8.99
C LYS A 90 5.24 35.69 -9.67
N GLN A 91 5.42 36.82 -8.98
CA GLN A 91 5.45 38.12 -9.63
C GLN A 91 6.36 37.98 -10.85
N LYS A 92 5.79 38.19 -12.04
CA LYS A 92 6.40 37.91 -13.34
C LYS A 92 7.70 38.72 -13.44
N LYS A 93 8.82 38.08 -13.10
CA LYS A 93 10.15 38.68 -13.23
C LYS A 93 10.39 38.86 -14.72
N LEU A 94 10.48 40.12 -15.16
CA LEU A 94 10.90 40.50 -16.50
C LEU A 94 12.23 39.82 -16.84
N VAL A 95 12.26 39.08 -17.95
CA VAL A 95 13.49 38.48 -18.47
C VAL A 95 13.83 39.14 -19.80
N LEU A 96 15.01 39.76 -19.84
CA LEU A 96 15.69 40.15 -21.08
C LEU A 96 16.58 38.97 -21.55
N PRO A 97 16.66 38.68 -22.85
CA PRO A 97 17.49 37.58 -23.35
C PRO A 97 18.95 38.02 -23.44
N SER A 98 19.87 37.21 -22.90
CA SER A 98 21.31 37.36 -23.17
C SER A 98 21.93 36.01 -23.50
N SER A 99 22.75 36.05 -24.55
CA SER A 99 23.44 34.95 -25.21
C SER A 99 24.85 34.77 -24.63
N SER A 100 25.27 33.53 -24.31
CA SER A 100 26.68 33.05 -24.32
C SER A 100 26.74 31.59 -23.83
N HIS A 101 27.11 30.62 -24.68
CA HIS A 101 28.45 30.08 -24.97
C HIS A 101 29.00 29.03 -23.96
N THR A 102 29.19 27.81 -24.48
CA THR A 102 30.24 26.77 -24.25
C THR A 102 30.90 26.66 -22.86
N ARG A 103 31.06 25.45 -22.29
CA ARG A 103 32.24 24.58 -22.47
C ARG A 103 32.05 23.19 -21.85
N LYS A 104 32.58 22.17 -22.54
CA LYS A 104 32.95 20.84 -22.03
C LYS A 104 34.14 20.95 -21.08
N SER A 105 34.18 20.12 -20.03
CA SER A 105 35.44 19.59 -19.48
C SER A 105 35.22 18.19 -18.91
N SER A 106 36.00 17.26 -19.43
CA SER A 106 36.33 15.95 -18.87
C SER A 106 37.18 16.10 -17.60
N ASP A 107 36.91 15.29 -16.58
CA ASP A 107 37.97 14.87 -15.64
C ASP A 107 37.69 13.46 -15.10
N THR A 108 38.81 12.79 -14.86
CA THR A 108 39.09 11.38 -14.66
C THR A 108 39.03 10.93 -13.18
N SER A 109 38.63 9.67 -13.01
CA SER A 109 39.04 8.65 -12.02
C SER A 109 39.36 9.04 -10.55
N ARG A 110 38.74 8.31 -9.61
CA ARG A 110 39.38 7.72 -8.42
C ARG A 110 38.47 6.68 -7.76
N GLY A 111 39.04 5.51 -7.48
CA GLY A 111 38.34 4.28 -7.09
C GLY A 111 37.74 4.27 -5.69
N ASP A 112 36.69 3.46 -5.52
CA ASP A 112 36.09 3.09 -4.25
C ASP A 112 35.47 1.69 -4.40
N ASN A 113 36.30 0.65 -4.26
CA ASN A 113 35.87 -0.76 -4.38
C ASN A 113 35.88 -1.54 -3.06
N ASP A 114 36.07 -0.88 -1.90
CA ASP A 114 36.15 -1.57 -0.59
C ASP A 114 34.81 -1.65 0.17
N ARG A 115 33.76 -0.95 -0.28
CA ARG A 115 32.48 -0.84 0.48
C ARG A 115 31.48 -1.99 0.25
N SER A 116 31.79 -2.93 -0.65
CA SER A 116 30.84 -3.96 -1.07
C SER A 116 30.62 -5.07 -0.02
N ASN A 117 31.62 -5.37 0.83
CA ASN A 117 31.53 -6.52 1.73
C ASN A 117 30.77 -6.25 3.05
N ARG A 118 30.70 -4.98 3.50
CA ARG A 118 29.91 -4.60 4.70
C ARG A 118 28.41 -4.51 4.42
N SER A 119 28.05 -4.31 3.15
CA SER A 119 26.68 -4.17 2.68
C SER A 119 25.95 -5.52 2.59
N SER A 120 26.67 -6.62 2.33
CA SER A 120 26.08 -7.96 2.20
C SER A 120 25.57 -8.51 3.54
N SER A 121 26.30 -8.30 4.64
CA SER A 121 25.93 -8.76 5.99
C SER A 121 24.72 -8.00 6.54
N ARG A 122 24.66 -6.67 6.37
CA ARG A 122 23.50 -5.87 6.74
C ARG A 122 22.25 -6.26 5.97
N ARG A 123 22.38 -6.51 4.66
CA ARG A 123 21.28 -6.90 3.77
C ARG A 123 20.75 -8.31 4.06
N ARG A 124 21.60 -9.23 4.55
CA ARG A 124 21.15 -10.55 5.06
C ARG A 124 20.35 -10.42 6.35
N LYS A 125 20.85 -9.61 7.30
CA LYS A 125 20.18 -9.35 8.58
C LYS A 125 18.84 -8.62 8.41
N GLU A 126 18.74 -7.75 7.42
CA GLU A 126 17.49 -7.05 7.06
C GLU A 126 16.47 -7.99 6.42
N LYS A 127 16.89 -8.91 5.54
CA LYS A 127 16.01 -9.94 4.97
C LYS A 127 15.44 -10.89 6.03
N GLU A 128 16.26 -11.29 7.00
CA GLU A 128 15.83 -12.17 8.09
C GLU A 128 14.84 -11.48 9.06
N ALA A 129 14.98 -10.16 9.23
CA ALA A 129 14.03 -9.35 9.98
C ALA A 129 12.68 -9.22 9.25
N GLN A 130 12.69 -9.08 7.92
CA GLN A 130 11.49 -8.97 7.10
C GLN A 130 10.67 -10.27 7.06
N SER A 131 11.31 -11.44 7.16
CA SER A 131 10.61 -12.73 7.19
C SER A 131 9.83 -13.01 8.48
N LYS A 132 10.00 -12.18 9.52
CA LYS A 132 9.35 -12.34 10.83
C LYS A 132 8.33 -11.24 11.12
N LEU A 133 7.79 -10.61 10.08
CA LEU A 133 6.75 -9.60 10.22
C LEU A 133 5.39 -10.28 10.14
N VAL A 134 4.63 -10.21 11.23
CA VAL A 134 3.23 -10.62 11.23
C VAL A 134 2.43 -9.71 10.31
N ASP A 135 1.55 -10.29 9.51
CA ASP A 135 0.62 -9.57 8.65
C ASP A 135 -0.47 -8.88 9.49
N MET A 136 -0.14 -7.69 9.99
CA MET A 136 -0.98 -6.89 10.86
C MET A 136 -2.37 -6.54 10.24
N PRO A 137 -2.48 -6.21 8.94
CA PRO A 137 -3.78 -6.05 8.27
C PRO A 137 -4.69 -7.28 8.36
N SER A 138 -4.18 -8.47 8.04
CA SER A 138 -4.98 -9.70 8.09
C SER A 138 -5.41 -10.05 9.51
N ALA A 139 -4.50 -9.91 10.47
CA ALA A 139 -4.81 -10.07 11.91
C ALA A 139 -5.92 -9.11 12.36
N ARG A 140 -5.87 -7.85 11.92
CA ARG A 140 -6.89 -6.85 12.25
C ARG A 140 -8.26 -7.23 11.70
N ILE A 141 -8.34 -7.74 10.47
CA ILE A 141 -9.60 -8.17 9.86
C ILE A 141 -10.20 -9.33 10.68
N LEU A 142 -9.38 -10.33 11.05
CA LEU A 142 -9.81 -11.46 11.87
C LEU A 142 -10.37 -11.01 13.23
N CYS A 143 -9.71 -10.04 13.88
CA CYS A 143 -10.17 -9.47 15.15
C CYS A 143 -11.39 -8.54 15.01
N SER A 144 -11.62 -7.95 13.84
CA SER A 144 -12.77 -7.05 13.58
C SER A 144 -14.08 -7.78 13.25
N THR A 145 -14.13 -9.11 13.42
CA THR A 145 -15.34 -9.89 13.18
C THR A 145 -16.46 -9.42 14.11
N SER A 146 -17.53 -8.87 13.52
CA SER A 146 -18.68 -8.35 14.29
C SER A 146 -19.41 -9.48 15.01
N ASP A 147 -19.99 -9.14 16.15
CA ASP A 147 -20.86 -9.98 16.96
C ASP A 147 -22.04 -10.58 16.16
N VAL A 148 -22.59 -9.85 15.19
CA VAL A 148 -23.64 -10.35 14.29
C VAL A 148 -23.14 -11.53 13.47
N ARG A 149 -21.89 -11.46 12.99
CA ARG A 149 -21.29 -12.57 12.22
C ARG A 149 -20.96 -13.75 13.12
N LEU A 150 -20.48 -13.51 14.34
CA LEU A 150 -20.18 -14.56 15.31
C LEU A 150 -21.41 -15.40 15.65
N ARG A 151 -22.59 -14.78 15.79
CA ARG A 151 -23.85 -15.49 16.03
C ARG A 151 -24.33 -16.33 14.84
N ALA A 152 -23.88 -15.98 13.63
CA ALA A 152 -24.23 -16.66 12.40
C ALA A 152 -23.22 -17.76 12.01
N PHE A 153 -22.17 -17.99 12.80
CA PHE A 153 -21.25 -19.10 12.60
C PHE A 153 -21.85 -20.41 13.13
N THR A 154 -21.56 -21.50 12.42
CA THR A 154 -21.77 -22.85 12.94
C THR A 154 -20.71 -23.17 14.00
N THR A 155 -20.93 -24.20 14.82
CA THR A 155 -19.96 -24.59 15.87
C THR A 155 -18.60 -24.94 15.28
N SER A 156 -18.57 -25.60 14.11
CA SER A 156 -17.32 -25.93 13.40
C SER A 156 -16.61 -24.70 12.84
N GLU A 157 -17.35 -23.74 12.27
CA GLU A 157 -16.76 -22.49 11.75
C GLU A 157 -16.18 -21.63 12.88
N LEU A 158 -16.82 -21.64 14.05
CA LEU A 158 -16.35 -20.92 15.22
C LEU A 158 -15.05 -21.52 15.76
N GLU A 159 -14.96 -22.85 15.84
CA GLU A 159 -13.72 -23.55 16.23
C GLU A 159 -12.57 -23.24 15.27
N GLU A 160 -12.83 -23.21 13.96
CA GLU A 160 -11.82 -22.80 12.97
C GLU A 160 -11.36 -21.35 13.13
N HIS A 161 -12.29 -20.43 13.45
CA HIS A 161 -11.97 -19.03 13.67
C HIS A 161 -11.11 -18.83 14.92
N VAL A 162 -11.46 -19.51 16.02
CA VAL A 162 -10.66 -19.53 17.25
C VAL A 162 -9.25 -20.08 16.97
N LYS A 163 -9.15 -21.20 16.25
CA LYS A 163 -7.86 -21.79 15.87
C LYS A 163 -6.99 -20.82 15.07
N LYS A 164 -7.57 -20.09 14.12
CA LYS A 164 -6.87 -19.05 13.34
C LYS A 164 -6.39 -17.89 14.23
N LEU A 165 -7.21 -17.46 15.19
CA LEU A 165 -6.82 -16.42 16.14
C LEU A 165 -5.68 -16.87 17.06
N GLU A 166 -5.71 -18.11 17.54
CA GLU A 166 -4.63 -18.69 18.35
C GLU A 166 -3.32 -18.78 17.57
N GLU A 167 -3.37 -19.19 16.30
CA GLU A 167 -2.20 -19.24 15.42
C GLU A 167 -1.57 -17.86 15.21
N VAL A 168 -2.37 -16.85 14.88
CA VAL A 168 -1.91 -15.46 14.72
C VAL A 168 -1.36 -14.91 16.03
N THR A 169 -1.97 -15.26 17.17
CA THR A 169 -1.49 -14.85 18.50
C THR A 169 -0.14 -15.49 18.82
N ARG A 170 0.05 -16.77 18.50
CA ARG A 170 1.34 -17.47 18.64
C ARG A 170 2.41 -16.79 17.79
N GLU A 171 2.13 -16.55 16.51
CA GLU A 171 3.06 -15.88 15.60
C GLU A 171 3.42 -14.46 16.11
N ALA A 172 2.44 -13.69 16.57
CA ALA A 172 2.67 -12.38 17.18
C ALA A 172 3.56 -12.45 18.43
N SER A 173 3.38 -13.46 19.28
CA SER A 173 4.23 -13.65 20.45
C SER A 173 5.68 -14.01 20.10
N GLU A 174 5.88 -14.89 19.12
CA GLU A 174 7.20 -15.30 18.65
C GLU A 174 7.96 -14.14 18.00
N THR A 175 7.26 -13.34 17.20
CA THR A 175 7.86 -12.15 16.58
C THR A 175 8.18 -11.08 17.63
N LEU A 176 7.29 -10.84 18.59
CA LEU A 176 7.54 -9.92 19.70
C LEU A 176 8.76 -10.32 20.53
N THR A 177 8.85 -11.57 20.95
CA THR A 177 10.00 -12.07 21.72
C THR A 177 11.31 -11.93 20.95
N TYR A 178 11.32 -12.22 19.65
CA TYR A 178 12.48 -12.00 18.79
C TYR A 178 12.91 -10.53 18.75
N TRP A 179 11.97 -9.61 18.54
CA TRP A 179 12.26 -8.18 18.48
C TRP A 179 12.68 -7.59 19.83
N LEU A 180 12.13 -8.09 20.93
CA LEU A 180 12.55 -7.73 22.28
C LEU A 180 14.00 -8.14 22.54
N GLY A 181 14.37 -9.38 22.22
CA GLY A 181 15.76 -9.84 22.35
C GLY A 181 16.71 -9.07 21.43
N LYS A 182 16.26 -8.72 20.21
CA LYS A 182 17.03 -7.87 19.28
C LYS A 182 17.29 -6.48 19.87
N ARG A 183 16.27 -5.87 20.46
CA ARG A 183 16.34 -4.57 21.12
C ARG A 183 17.29 -4.61 22.31
N GLU A 184 17.19 -5.63 23.15
CA GLU A 184 18.07 -5.81 24.32
C GLU A 184 19.53 -5.99 23.90
N THR A 185 19.79 -6.81 22.87
CA THR A 185 21.15 -6.95 22.30
C THR A 185 21.70 -5.60 21.84
N ALA A 186 20.90 -4.83 21.10
CA ALA A 186 21.32 -3.51 20.60
C ALA A 186 21.53 -2.50 21.74
N LEU A 187 20.78 -2.61 22.84
CA LEU A 187 20.95 -1.78 24.03
C LEU A 187 22.24 -2.15 24.77
N GLY A 188 22.54 -3.44 24.94
CA GLY A 188 23.81 -3.90 25.49
C GLY A 188 25.02 -3.48 24.65
N ASP A 189 24.91 -3.57 23.32
CA ASP A 189 25.94 -3.06 22.40
C ASP A 189 26.17 -1.55 22.61
N LYS A 190 25.08 -0.77 22.76
CA LYS A 190 25.16 0.68 23.03
C LYS A 190 25.91 0.96 24.34
N GLU A 191 25.54 0.31 25.44
CA GLU A 191 26.20 0.49 26.73
C GLU A 191 27.69 0.11 26.68
N ALA A 192 28.04 -0.95 25.95
CA ALA A 192 29.43 -1.34 25.73
C ALA A 192 30.21 -0.26 24.96
N PHE A 193 29.63 0.32 23.91
CA PHE A 193 30.26 1.43 23.18
C PHE A 193 30.43 2.67 24.06
N GLU A 194 29.44 3.03 24.88
CA GLU A 194 29.55 4.16 25.80
C GLU A 194 30.70 3.98 26.80
N ARG A 195 30.85 2.78 27.37
CA ARG A 195 32.00 2.45 28.25
C ARG A 195 33.34 2.54 27.54
N VAL A 196 33.43 2.07 26.29
CA VAL A 196 34.66 2.17 25.49
C VAL A 196 35.01 3.63 25.20
N ILE A 197 34.01 4.47 24.90
CA ILE A 197 34.19 5.89 24.65
C ILE A 197 34.65 6.60 25.93
N GLU A 198 34.04 6.31 27.08
CA GLU A 198 34.42 6.86 28.38
C GLU A 198 35.90 6.57 28.69
N ASN A 199 36.30 5.30 28.60
CA ASN A 199 37.70 4.89 28.77
C ASN A 199 38.66 5.61 27.81
N LEU A 200 38.27 5.78 26.55
CA LEU A 200 39.09 6.46 25.55
C LEU A 200 39.24 7.95 25.85
N VAL A 201 38.16 8.61 26.27
CA VAL A 201 38.15 10.03 26.65
C VAL A 201 38.99 10.27 27.91
N GLU A 202 38.91 9.39 28.91
CA GLU A 202 39.77 9.46 30.10
C GLU A 202 41.25 9.33 29.74
N PHE A 203 41.61 8.37 28.90
CA PHE A 203 42.99 8.19 28.45
C PHE A 203 43.52 9.41 27.69
N ALA A 204 42.71 9.98 26.80
CA ALA A 204 43.07 11.18 26.04
C ALA A 204 43.24 12.42 26.94
N LYS A 205 42.37 12.59 27.95
CA LYS A 205 42.51 13.65 28.97
C LYS A 205 43.78 13.48 29.79
N LYS A 206 44.12 12.25 30.18
CA LYS A 206 45.32 11.95 30.99
C LYS A 206 46.64 12.13 30.23
N LYS A 207 46.62 12.03 28.90
CA LYS A 207 47.81 12.19 28.04
C LYS A 207 48.12 13.65 27.69
N ARG A 208 47.25 14.59 28.07
CA ARG A 208 47.38 16.02 27.79
C ARG A 208 47.81 16.76 29.06
#